data_AF-A0A2K6EEK3-F1
#
_entry.id   AF-A0A2K6EEK3-F1
#
_cell.length_a   1.000
_cell.length_b   1.000
_cell.length_c   1.000
_cell.angle_alpha   90.00
_cell.angle_beta   90.00
_cell.angle_gamma   90.00
#
_symmetry.space_group_name_H-M   'P 1'
#
loop_
_entity.id
_entity.type
_entity.pdbx_description
1 polymer ?
#
loop_
_entity_poly.entity_id
_entity_poly.type
_entity_poly.pdbx_seq_one_letter_code
_entity_poly.pdbx_strand_id
1 'polypeptide(L)'
;MSAPPGEPGPGPGAGARYFCTAGRGLEPFLMREVRARLAATQVEYTSGKVFFTTCSDVNMLKKLKSAERLFLLIKKEFPLAISSVRKGKIFNEMQRLINDPGSWLNAISVWKKLLELDAKKEKLSQKDANPLKRKVGENEIIIAKKLKIEQLQKIEDNREYQMEKQIEEETLEQRDFITKREKFQEEEFQNDTEKAAITHNQSNLTFRVSCRCSGTVGKAFSAQEVGKVIGIALMKQFGWKADLRNPNLEIFVHLNDIYSVVGIPVFRVPLASRAYIKTAGLRSTIAWAMASLAEIKAGAFVLDPMCGLGTILLEAAKEWPDVYYVGADVSDSQLLGACDNLQAAGLKDKIELLKVSVIGLPLPSESVDIIISDIPFGKKFKLGKDIKSILQEMERVLRVGGTIVLLLSEDHHRRLKDCEESSIPLNSKNSYTDEPGIKKCLNLEETTGLSETELSSFEASNQECLEKMSPFGSLVPVECYKVSLGKTDAFIYKYKKSHSSAL
;
A
#
# COMPACT_ATOMS: atom_id res chain seq x y z
N MET A 1 28.67 -43.44 -5.91
CA MET A 1 28.98 -42.02 -6.15
C MET A 1 27.85 -41.44 -6.98
N SER A 2 26.89 -40.77 -6.35
CA SER A 2 25.71 -40.19 -6.97
C SER A 2 25.90 -38.68 -7.10
N ALA A 3 25.87 -38.18 -8.34
CA ALA A 3 25.92 -36.77 -8.65
C ALA A 3 24.69 -36.03 -8.07
N PRO A 4 24.83 -34.77 -7.63
CA PRO A 4 23.70 -34.00 -7.12
C PRO A 4 22.76 -33.61 -8.26
N PRO A 5 21.44 -33.48 -8.02
CA PRO A 5 20.52 -32.99 -9.03
C PRO A 5 20.80 -31.50 -9.30
N GLY A 6 21.20 -31.21 -10.53
CA GLY A 6 21.39 -29.85 -11.02
C GLY A 6 20.10 -29.05 -10.99
N GLU A 7 20.21 -27.77 -10.64
CA GLU A 7 19.13 -26.80 -10.68
C GLU A 7 18.45 -26.77 -12.06
N PRO A 8 17.11 -26.69 -12.14
CA PRO A 8 16.44 -26.55 -13.42
C PRO A 8 16.72 -25.16 -13.99
N GLY A 9 17.39 -25.12 -15.14
CA GLY A 9 17.54 -23.91 -15.94
C GLY A 9 16.18 -23.32 -16.37
N PRO A 10 16.13 -22.04 -16.75
CA PRO A 10 14.88 -21.34 -17.01
C PRO A 10 14.23 -21.87 -18.30
N GLY A 11 13.11 -22.57 -18.14
CA GLY A 11 12.25 -22.97 -19.25
C GLY A 11 11.62 -21.75 -19.95
N PRO A 12 11.33 -21.84 -21.26
CA PRO A 12 10.70 -20.77 -22.01
C PRO A 12 9.22 -20.66 -21.61
N GLY A 13 8.91 -19.68 -20.74
CA GLY A 13 7.56 -19.43 -20.22
C GLY A 13 7.50 -18.84 -18.80
N ALA A 14 8.64 -18.73 -18.10
CA ALA A 14 8.68 -18.19 -16.75
C ALA A 14 8.37 -16.67 -16.72
N GLY A 15 7.25 -16.29 -16.13
CA GLY A 15 6.88 -14.89 -15.91
C GLY A 15 7.90 -14.13 -15.06
N ALA A 16 7.87 -12.80 -15.13
CA ALA A 16 8.71 -11.97 -14.29
C ALA A 16 8.17 -11.96 -12.85
N ARG A 17 9.08 -11.91 -11.87
CA ARG A 17 8.73 -11.84 -10.45
C ARG A 17 8.70 -10.39 -9.99
N TYR A 18 7.65 -10.04 -9.28
CA TYR A 18 7.38 -8.69 -8.81
C TYR A 18 7.12 -8.70 -7.31
N PHE A 19 7.18 -7.52 -6.71
CA PHE A 19 6.54 -7.27 -5.43
C PHE A 19 5.90 -5.90 -5.39
N CYS A 20 4.85 -5.79 -4.60
CA CYS A 20 4.16 -4.54 -4.31
C CYS A 20 4.28 -4.22 -2.83
N THR A 21 4.41 -2.94 -2.49
CA THR A 21 4.13 -2.48 -1.13
C THR A 21 2.64 -2.28 -0.94
N ALA A 22 2.13 -2.60 0.25
CA ALA A 22 0.75 -2.38 0.63
C ALA A 22 0.69 -1.72 2.02
N GLY A 23 -0.40 -1.01 2.30
CA GLY A 23 -0.72 -0.61 3.68
C GLY A 23 -0.89 -1.86 4.55
N ARG A 24 -0.53 -1.78 5.84
CA ARG A 24 -0.75 -2.91 6.76
C ARG A 24 -2.24 -3.25 6.83
N GLY A 25 -2.57 -4.52 6.66
CA GLY A 25 -3.95 -5.02 6.58
C GLY A 25 -4.53 -5.04 5.16
N LEU A 26 -3.87 -4.42 4.17
CA LEU A 26 -4.32 -4.43 2.77
C LEU A 26 -3.68 -5.54 1.92
N GLU A 27 -2.74 -6.30 2.47
CA GLU A 27 -2.06 -7.42 1.79
C GLU A 27 -3.06 -8.46 1.22
N PRO A 28 -4.13 -8.88 1.93
CA PRO A 28 -5.10 -9.83 1.41
C PRO A 28 -5.87 -9.29 0.19
N PHE A 29 -6.24 -8.02 0.21
CA PHE A 29 -6.92 -7.35 -0.91
C PHE A 29 -6.03 -7.34 -2.14
N LEU A 30 -4.75 -7.04 -1.93
CA LEU A 30 -3.75 -7.06 -2.99
C LEU A 30 -3.48 -8.46 -3.52
N MET A 31 -3.41 -9.47 -2.64
CA MET A 31 -3.30 -10.87 -3.08
C MET A 31 -4.48 -11.29 -3.96
N ARG A 32 -5.72 -10.95 -3.56
CA ARG A 32 -6.91 -11.22 -4.37
C ARG A 32 -6.85 -10.47 -5.70
N GLU A 33 -6.45 -9.20 -5.67
CA GLU A 33 -6.37 -8.35 -6.86
C GLU A 33 -5.33 -8.87 -7.87
N VAL A 34 -4.11 -9.21 -7.45
CA VAL A 34 -3.08 -9.71 -8.38
C VAL A 34 -3.44 -11.07 -8.97
N ARG A 35 -4.09 -11.95 -8.20
CA ARG A 35 -4.60 -13.23 -8.72
C ARG A 35 -5.67 -13.00 -9.78
N ALA A 36 -6.65 -12.14 -9.47
CA ALA A 36 -7.77 -11.89 -10.37
C ALA A 36 -7.39 -11.11 -11.63
N ARG A 37 -6.59 -10.03 -11.50
CA ARG A 37 -6.27 -9.13 -12.62
C ARG A 37 -5.07 -9.56 -13.44
N LEU A 38 -4.10 -10.22 -12.83
CA LEU A 38 -2.81 -10.52 -13.45
C LEU A 38 -2.56 -12.01 -13.64
N ALA A 39 -3.55 -12.86 -13.32
CA ALA A 39 -3.40 -14.31 -13.27
C ALA A 39 -2.12 -14.73 -12.52
N ALA A 40 -1.83 -14.02 -11.43
CA ALA A 40 -0.54 -14.13 -10.77
C ALA A 40 -0.37 -15.49 -10.07
N THR A 41 0.83 -16.06 -10.20
CA THR A 41 1.25 -17.32 -9.57
C THR A 41 2.30 -17.04 -8.50
N GLN A 42 2.60 -18.04 -7.65
CA GLN A 42 3.59 -17.91 -6.56
C GLN A 42 3.33 -16.68 -5.67
N VAL A 43 2.06 -16.43 -5.38
CA VAL A 43 1.63 -15.26 -4.60
C VAL A 43 1.86 -15.54 -3.12
N GLU A 44 2.80 -14.82 -2.54
CA GLU A 44 3.16 -14.85 -1.12
C GLU A 44 3.09 -13.43 -0.55
N TYR A 45 2.84 -13.28 0.74
CA TYR A 45 2.88 -11.97 1.38
C TYR A 45 3.70 -11.99 2.66
N THR A 46 4.17 -10.81 3.03
CA THR A 46 4.77 -10.52 4.32
C THR A 46 4.19 -9.18 4.76
N SER A 47 4.30 -8.81 6.04
CA SER A 47 3.75 -7.53 6.50
C SER A 47 4.21 -6.35 5.62
N GLY A 48 3.24 -5.68 5.00
CA GLY A 48 3.38 -4.55 4.09
C GLY A 48 3.89 -4.87 2.67
N LYS A 49 4.02 -6.15 2.26
CA LYS A 49 4.42 -6.52 0.89
C LYS A 49 3.77 -7.79 0.38
N VAL A 50 3.42 -7.79 -0.91
CA VAL A 50 2.97 -8.98 -1.64
C VAL A 50 3.93 -9.25 -2.79
N PHE A 51 4.45 -10.47 -2.88
CA PHE A 51 5.32 -10.95 -3.96
C PHE A 51 4.53 -11.89 -4.86
N PHE A 52 4.80 -11.85 -6.17
CA PHE A 52 4.06 -12.65 -7.13
C PHE A 52 4.80 -12.75 -8.46
N THR A 53 4.46 -13.76 -9.26
CA THR A 53 4.98 -13.97 -10.61
C THR A 53 3.86 -13.82 -11.63
N THR A 54 4.09 -13.05 -12.70
CA THR A 54 3.10 -12.88 -13.78
C THR A 54 3.77 -12.63 -15.13
N CYS A 55 3.07 -12.98 -16.22
CA CYS A 55 3.42 -12.63 -17.59
C CYS A 55 2.63 -11.42 -18.10
N SER A 56 1.87 -10.74 -17.24
CA SER A 56 1.02 -9.61 -17.60
C SER A 56 1.83 -8.41 -18.08
N ASP A 57 1.24 -7.65 -19.01
CA ASP A 57 1.86 -6.44 -19.53
C ASP A 57 1.82 -5.25 -18.54
N VAL A 58 2.63 -4.22 -18.83
CA VAL A 58 2.77 -3.00 -18.01
C VAL A 58 1.44 -2.28 -17.78
N ASN A 59 0.50 -2.31 -18.73
CA ASN A 59 -0.79 -1.64 -18.60
C ASN A 59 -1.67 -2.36 -17.57
N MET A 60 -1.65 -3.70 -17.57
CA MET A 60 -2.36 -4.47 -16.54
C MET A 60 -1.73 -4.23 -15.16
N LEU A 61 -0.41 -4.19 -15.07
CA LEU A 61 0.30 -3.84 -13.84
C LEU A 61 -0.07 -2.44 -13.31
N LYS A 62 -0.25 -1.46 -14.20
CA LYS A 62 -0.66 -0.08 -13.86
C LYS A 62 -2.09 0.00 -13.34
N LYS A 63 -2.94 -0.98 -13.62
CA LYS A 63 -4.35 -1.03 -13.17
C LYS A 63 -4.50 -1.50 -11.72
N LEU A 64 -3.44 -1.93 -11.04
CA LEU A 64 -3.54 -2.32 -9.63
C LEU A 64 -3.97 -1.14 -8.75
N LYS A 65 -4.96 -1.39 -7.89
CA LYS A 65 -5.63 -0.36 -7.08
C LYS A 65 -5.32 -0.48 -5.60
N SER A 66 -5.11 -1.67 -5.07
CA SER A 66 -4.73 -1.89 -3.66
C SER A 66 -3.22 -1.77 -3.40
N ALA A 67 -2.40 -1.82 -4.46
CA ALA A 67 -0.95 -1.64 -4.37
C ALA A 67 -0.54 -0.18 -4.16
N GLU A 68 0.45 0.07 -3.29
CA GLU A 68 1.04 1.41 -3.13
C GLU A 68 2.14 1.67 -4.16
N ARG A 69 3.13 0.78 -4.26
CA ARG A 69 4.24 0.85 -5.23
C ARG A 69 4.54 -0.54 -5.76
N LEU A 70 4.85 -0.64 -7.06
CA LEU A 70 5.21 -1.88 -7.74
C LEU A 70 6.71 -1.89 -8.09
N PHE A 71 7.34 -3.04 -7.88
CA PHE A 71 8.75 -3.27 -8.12
C PHE A 71 8.95 -4.58 -8.87
N LEU A 72 9.87 -4.58 -9.83
CA LEU A 72 10.45 -5.80 -10.38
C LEU A 72 11.44 -6.37 -9.37
N LEU A 73 11.26 -7.62 -8.97
CA LEU A 73 12.11 -8.27 -7.98
C LEU A 73 13.45 -8.65 -8.63
N ILE A 74 14.55 -8.21 -8.03
CA ILE A 74 15.90 -8.70 -8.37
C ILE A 74 16.25 -9.85 -7.44
N LYS A 75 16.12 -9.63 -6.12
CA LYS A 75 16.53 -10.60 -5.11
C LYS A 75 15.69 -10.47 -3.85
N LYS A 76 15.36 -11.61 -3.24
CA LYS A 76 14.78 -11.75 -1.90
C LYS A 76 15.64 -12.75 -1.14
N GLU A 77 16.20 -12.35 0.00
CA GLU A 77 17.02 -13.19 0.87
C GLU A 77 16.54 -13.10 2.32
N PHE A 78 17.04 -14.03 3.14
CA PHE A 78 16.92 -13.99 4.59
C PHE A 78 17.50 -12.69 5.19
N PRO A 79 17.05 -12.30 6.39
CA PRO A 79 17.49 -11.06 7.01
C PRO A 79 18.99 -11.12 7.34
N LEU A 80 19.65 -9.97 7.31
CA LEU A 80 21.09 -9.88 7.61
C LEU A 80 21.33 -10.24 9.07
N ALA A 81 22.25 -11.16 9.33
CA ALA A 81 22.65 -11.52 10.69
C ALA A 81 23.48 -10.38 11.32
N ILE A 82 22.81 -9.48 12.05
CA ILE A 82 23.47 -8.41 12.80
C ILE A 82 24.00 -9.00 14.12
N SER A 83 25.20 -9.56 14.08
CA SER A 83 25.97 -9.81 15.30
C SER A 83 26.65 -8.51 15.74
N SER A 84 26.62 -8.24 17.05
CA SER A 84 26.98 -6.97 17.69
C SER A 84 28.45 -6.54 17.58
N VAL A 85 29.30 -7.21 16.80
CA VAL A 85 30.75 -7.10 17.00
C VAL A 85 31.50 -6.26 15.95
N ARG A 86 31.12 -6.19 14.66
CA ARG A 86 31.80 -5.29 13.68
C ARG A 86 30.92 -4.87 12.49
N LYS A 87 30.72 -3.56 12.30
CA LYS A 87 30.03 -2.98 11.12
C LYS A 87 30.60 -3.48 9.78
N GLY A 88 31.91 -3.74 9.71
CA GLY A 88 32.59 -4.25 8.52
C GLY A 88 32.05 -5.59 7.99
N LYS A 89 31.71 -6.54 8.87
CA LYS A 89 31.14 -7.83 8.44
C LYS A 89 29.76 -7.65 7.81
N ILE A 90 28.97 -6.73 8.35
CA ILE A 90 27.62 -6.43 7.87
C ILE A 90 27.69 -5.74 6.49
N PHE A 91 28.70 -4.91 6.24
CA PHE A 91 28.91 -4.35 4.91
C PHE A 91 29.24 -5.41 3.85
N ASN A 92 30.05 -6.41 4.20
CA ASN A 92 30.32 -7.53 3.28
C ASN A 92 29.05 -8.34 2.99
N GLU A 93 28.20 -8.57 4.00
CA GLU A 93 26.90 -9.20 3.82
C GLU A 93 25.96 -8.36 2.93
N MET A 94 25.95 -7.03 3.08
CA MET A 94 25.21 -6.13 2.17
C MET A 94 25.72 -6.19 0.73
N GLN A 95 27.03 -6.35 0.54
CA GLN A 95 27.62 -6.53 -0.79
C GLN A 95 27.20 -7.86 -1.44
N ARG A 96 26.93 -8.91 -0.64
CA ARG A 96 26.42 -10.21 -1.16
C ARG A 96 25.08 -10.09 -1.87
N LEU A 97 24.26 -9.07 -1.55
CA LEU A 97 23.02 -8.78 -2.29
C LEU A 97 23.28 -8.48 -3.79
N ILE A 98 24.51 -8.06 -4.12
CA ILE A 98 24.90 -7.65 -5.47
C ILE A 98 25.74 -8.75 -6.16
N ASN A 99 26.39 -9.64 -5.40
CA ASN A 99 27.32 -10.69 -5.89
C ASN A 99 26.71 -11.78 -6.80
N ASP A 100 25.51 -11.59 -7.34
CA ASP A 100 24.89 -12.44 -8.36
C ASP A 100 24.62 -11.63 -9.64
N PRO A 101 25.63 -11.41 -10.51
CA PRO A 101 25.47 -10.60 -11.71
C PRO A 101 24.36 -11.10 -12.65
N GLY A 102 24.08 -12.40 -12.67
CA GLY A 102 23.10 -13.01 -13.59
C GLY A 102 21.68 -12.50 -13.33
N SER A 103 21.24 -12.54 -12.07
CA SER A 103 19.92 -12.03 -11.68
C SER A 103 19.74 -10.55 -11.96
N TRP A 104 20.79 -9.75 -11.73
CA TRP A 104 20.78 -8.31 -12.03
C TRP A 104 20.66 -8.02 -13.52
N LEU A 105 21.49 -8.67 -14.35
CA LEU A 105 21.46 -8.49 -15.80
C LEU A 105 20.12 -8.92 -16.41
N ASN A 106 19.55 -10.02 -15.91
CA ASN A 106 18.22 -10.46 -16.32
C ASN A 106 17.13 -9.43 -15.93
N ALA A 107 17.12 -8.97 -14.67
CA ALA A 107 16.16 -7.98 -14.21
C ALA A 107 16.27 -6.65 -14.99
N ILE A 108 17.48 -6.20 -15.33
CA ILE A 108 17.69 -5.00 -16.15
C ILE A 108 17.18 -5.20 -17.56
N SER A 109 17.40 -6.39 -18.15
CA SER A 109 16.86 -6.73 -19.47
C SER A 109 15.33 -6.67 -19.49
N VAL A 110 14.69 -7.26 -18.47
CA VAL A 110 13.23 -7.18 -18.30
C VAL A 110 12.79 -5.73 -18.11
N TRP A 111 13.45 -4.98 -17.23
CA TRP A 111 13.12 -3.57 -16.99
C TRP A 111 13.24 -2.69 -18.25
N LYS A 112 14.30 -2.86 -19.05
CA LYS A 112 14.46 -2.15 -20.34
C LYS A 112 13.31 -2.46 -21.29
N LYS A 113 12.89 -3.73 -21.39
CA LYS A 113 11.73 -4.12 -22.20
C LYS A 113 10.45 -3.44 -21.72
N LEU A 114 10.23 -3.35 -20.40
CA LEU A 114 9.07 -2.64 -19.84
C LEU A 114 9.08 -1.15 -20.20
N LEU A 115 10.25 -0.49 -20.16
CA LEU A 115 10.40 0.92 -20.55
C LEU A 115 10.14 1.17 -22.04
N GLU A 116 10.67 0.31 -22.92
CA GLU A 116 10.45 0.45 -24.36
C GLU A 116 8.97 0.30 -24.74
N LEU A 117 8.26 -0.59 -24.06
CA LEU A 117 6.83 -0.79 -24.27
C LEU A 117 6.01 0.43 -23.84
N ASP A 118 6.37 1.08 -22.72
CA ASP A 118 5.72 2.30 -22.25
C ASP A 118 5.96 3.46 -23.24
N ALA A 119 7.21 3.66 -23.66
CA ALA A 119 7.61 4.74 -24.56
C ALA A 119 7.04 4.62 -26.00
N LYS A 120 6.95 3.39 -26.54
CA LYS A 120 6.31 3.16 -27.85
C LYS A 120 4.82 3.50 -27.82
N LYS A 121 4.17 3.33 -26.67
CA LYS A 121 2.74 3.50 -26.52
C LYS A 121 2.34 4.94 -26.20
N GLU A 122 3.16 5.69 -25.46
CA GLU A 122 2.98 7.15 -25.34
C GLU A 122 2.98 7.83 -26.72
N LYS A 123 3.89 7.41 -27.61
CA LYS A 123 3.97 7.90 -29.00
C LYS A 123 2.76 7.54 -29.86
N LEU A 124 2.10 6.41 -29.59
CA LEU A 124 0.85 6.02 -30.26
C LEU A 124 -0.34 6.83 -29.73
N SER A 125 -0.44 7.01 -28.41
CA SER A 125 -1.51 7.82 -27.79
C SER A 125 -1.46 9.31 -28.17
N GLN A 126 -0.27 9.83 -28.52
CA GLN A 126 -0.10 11.19 -29.01
C GLN A 126 -0.46 11.37 -30.49
N LYS A 127 -0.56 10.28 -31.28
CA LYS A 127 -0.98 10.34 -32.69
C LYS A 127 -2.50 10.39 -32.87
N ASP A 128 -3.25 9.88 -31.90
CA ASP A 128 -4.73 9.86 -31.94
C ASP A 128 -5.38 11.11 -31.32
N ALA A 129 -4.58 12.07 -30.84
CA ALA A 129 -5.05 13.34 -30.30
C ALA A 129 -4.71 14.50 -31.25
N ASN A 130 -5.74 15.10 -31.84
CA ASN A 130 -5.62 16.28 -32.72
C ASN A 130 -4.88 17.44 -32.01
N PRO A 131 -3.91 18.11 -32.67
CA PRO A 131 -3.00 19.03 -31.99
C PRO A 131 -3.59 20.45 -31.88
N LEU A 132 -4.40 20.70 -30.86
CA LEU A 132 -4.64 22.07 -30.37
C LEU A 132 -3.79 22.31 -29.13
N LYS A 133 -2.70 23.05 -29.35
CA LYS A 133 -1.75 23.64 -28.38
C LYS A 133 -2.18 23.51 -26.92
N ARG A 134 -1.66 22.49 -26.22
CA ARG A 134 -1.52 22.51 -24.76
C ARG A 134 -0.05 22.28 -24.41
N LYS A 135 0.51 23.21 -23.64
CA LYS A 135 1.85 23.13 -23.05
C LYS A 135 1.95 21.81 -22.27
N VAL A 136 2.75 20.89 -22.80
CA VAL A 136 3.16 19.64 -22.13
C VAL A 136 4.36 19.98 -21.25
N GLY A 137 4.34 19.57 -19.98
CA GLY A 137 5.54 19.48 -19.15
C GLY A 137 5.50 20.11 -17.76
N GLU A 138 4.54 20.97 -17.42
CA GLU A 138 4.55 21.66 -16.12
C GLU A 138 3.81 20.88 -15.01
N ASN A 139 2.71 20.19 -15.33
CA ASN A 139 1.85 19.58 -14.29
C ASN A 139 2.47 18.38 -13.57
N GLU A 140 3.23 17.50 -14.25
CA GLU A 140 3.86 16.34 -13.60
C GLU A 140 5.04 16.74 -12.69
N ILE A 141 5.80 17.76 -13.11
CA ILE A 141 6.89 18.33 -12.30
C ILE A 141 6.32 19.06 -11.08
N ILE A 142 5.19 19.77 -11.23
CA ILE A 142 4.52 20.46 -10.13
C ILE A 142 3.94 19.45 -9.13
N ILE A 143 3.31 18.36 -9.59
CA ILE A 143 2.81 17.29 -8.71
C ILE A 143 3.98 16.62 -7.96
N ALA A 144 5.08 16.31 -8.64
CA ALA A 144 6.28 15.74 -8.01
C ALA A 144 6.96 16.69 -7.01
N LYS A 145 6.94 18.01 -7.26
CA LYS A 145 7.46 19.03 -6.33
C LYS A 145 6.52 19.23 -5.13
N LYS A 146 5.20 19.25 -5.35
CA LYS A 146 4.19 19.42 -4.29
C LYS A 146 4.18 18.22 -3.33
N LEU A 147 4.34 17.00 -3.84
CA LEU A 147 4.47 15.78 -3.03
C LEU A 147 5.78 15.73 -2.21
N LYS A 148 6.87 16.34 -2.69
CA LYS A 148 8.12 16.47 -1.92
C LYS A 148 7.97 17.47 -0.77
N ILE A 149 7.23 18.55 -0.96
CA ILE A 149 6.95 19.56 0.07
C ILE A 149 6.02 18.99 1.15
N GLU A 150 4.97 18.25 0.78
CA GLU A 150 4.08 17.58 1.73
C GLU A 150 4.76 16.45 2.52
N GLN A 151 5.76 15.78 1.94
CA GLN A 151 6.61 14.81 2.67
C GLN A 151 7.57 15.49 3.64
N LEU A 152 8.08 16.69 3.32
CA LEU A 152 8.94 17.46 4.21
C LEU A 152 8.14 18.10 5.36
N GLN A 153 6.94 18.63 5.10
CA GLN A 153 6.06 19.19 6.13
C GLN A 153 5.55 18.12 7.13
N LYS A 154 5.29 16.88 6.68
CA LYS A 154 5.01 15.76 7.59
C LYS A 154 6.20 15.34 8.46
N ILE A 155 7.42 15.70 8.08
CA ILE A 155 8.64 15.46 8.87
C ILE A 155 8.90 16.64 9.83
N GLU A 156 8.55 17.87 9.44
CA GLU A 156 8.62 19.08 10.28
C GLU A 156 7.55 19.11 11.38
N ASP A 157 6.30 18.74 11.08
CA ASP A 157 5.23 18.61 12.08
C ASP A 157 5.52 17.53 13.13
N ASN A 158 6.44 16.61 12.83
CA ASN A 158 6.91 15.56 13.74
C ASN A 158 8.11 16.01 14.59
N ARG A 159 8.75 17.15 14.25
CA ARG A 159 9.86 17.74 14.99
C ARG A 159 9.43 18.80 16.01
N GLU A 160 8.28 19.45 15.81
CA GLU A 160 7.75 20.45 16.75
C GLU A 160 7.17 19.88 18.06
N TYR A 161 7.29 18.57 18.32
CA TYR A 161 6.85 17.97 19.59
C TYR A 161 7.96 17.30 20.41
N GLN A 162 9.25 17.48 20.04
CA GLN A 162 10.38 16.94 20.80
C GLN A 162 11.53 17.92 21.04
N MET A 163 11.32 19.23 20.92
CA MET A 163 12.38 20.21 21.16
C MET A 163 11.98 21.26 22.20
N GLU A 164 11.66 20.78 23.40
CA GLU A 164 11.78 21.55 24.64
C GLU A 164 12.59 20.75 25.67
N LYS A 165 13.87 20.52 25.36
CA LYS A 165 14.96 20.38 26.33
C LYS A 165 16.29 20.18 25.60
N GLN A 166 17.33 20.81 26.14
CA GLN A 166 18.74 20.81 25.72
C GLN A 166 19.04 21.89 24.68
N ILE A 167 19.19 23.15 25.09
CA ILE A 167 20.34 23.79 25.79
C ILE A 167 21.46 24.16 24.81
N GLU A 168 21.67 25.48 24.76
CA GLU A 168 22.93 26.20 24.56
C GLU A 168 24.17 25.37 24.87
N GLU A 169 25.07 25.21 23.91
CA GLU A 169 26.46 25.66 24.04
C GLU A 169 27.27 25.27 22.80
N GLU A 170 28.29 26.08 22.55
CA GLU A 170 29.39 25.91 21.59
C GLU A 170 29.14 26.34 20.14
N THR A 171 28.98 27.66 20.01
CA THR A 171 29.77 28.46 19.06
C THR A 171 31.27 28.21 19.21
N LEU A 172 31.96 27.79 18.14
CA LEU A 172 33.11 28.52 17.57
C LEU A 172 33.58 27.92 16.23
N GLU A 173 34.06 28.82 15.38
CA GLU A 173 34.90 28.62 14.17
C GLU A 173 34.19 28.41 12.82
N GLN A 174 33.77 29.55 12.26
CA GLN A 174 33.75 29.82 10.83
C GLN A 174 35.07 30.43 10.36
N ARG A 175 35.33 30.24 9.05
CA ARG A 175 36.29 30.91 8.13
C ARG A 175 37.68 30.23 8.07
N ASP A 176 38.18 29.79 6.91
CA ASP A 176 38.23 30.50 5.62
C ASP A 176 38.13 29.61 4.36
N PHE A 177 37.70 30.26 3.27
CA PHE A 177 37.48 29.73 1.92
C PHE A 177 38.60 30.20 0.95
N ILE A 178 38.98 29.32 0.01
CA ILE A 178 39.57 29.59 -1.35
C ILE A 178 41.02 30.14 -1.36
N THR A 179 42.02 29.53 -2.04
CA THR A 179 42.21 29.54 -3.51
C THR A 179 43.40 28.65 -3.98
N LYS A 180 43.33 28.20 -5.25
CA LYS A 180 44.41 27.78 -6.20
C LYS A 180 45.05 26.40 -5.99
N ARG A 181 44.91 25.52 -6.99
CA ARG A 181 45.80 25.47 -8.17
C ARG A 181 45.37 24.35 -9.14
N GLU A 182 45.21 24.72 -10.40
CA GLU A 182 44.99 23.81 -11.53
C GLU A 182 46.32 23.21 -12.04
N LYS A 183 46.17 22.08 -12.77
CA LYS A 183 46.87 21.60 -13.98
C LYS A 183 47.85 20.41 -13.89
N PHE A 184 47.74 19.63 -14.99
CA PHE A 184 48.61 18.60 -15.60
C PHE A 184 48.33 17.14 -15.14
N GLN A 185 48.13 16.13 -16.00
CA GLN A 185 48.27 16.00 -17.47
C GLN A 185 47.57 14.71 -17.96
N GLU A 186 47.07 14.72 -19.20
CA GLU A 186 46.65 13.56 -20.02
C GLU A 186 47.89 12.79 -20.54
N GLU A 187 47.83 11.46 -20.65
CA GLU A 187 47.93 10.59 -21.86
C GLU A 187 48.84 9.39 -21.45
N GLU A 188 48.79 8.15 -21.90
CA GLU A 188 48.19 7.42 -23.02
C GLU A 188 48.38 5.91 -22.73
N PHE A 189 47.54 5.02 -23.29
CA PHE A 189 47.98 3.92 -24.17
C PHE A 189 46.80 3.00 -24.52
N GLN A 190 46.53 2.95 -25.82
CA GLN A 190 45.60 2.07 -26.51
C GLN A 190 46.29 0.73 -26.85
N ASN A 191 45.57 -0.38 -26.69
CA ASN A 191 45.29 -1.39 -27.72
C ASN A 191 44.96 -2.74 -27.08
N ASP A 192 43.73 -3.20 -27.27
CA ASP A 192 43.44 -4.54 -27.77
C ASP A 192 41.94 -4.66 -28.08
N THR A 193 41.63 -4.35 -29.33
CA THR A 193 40.29 -4.43 -29.91
C THR A 193 40.22 -5.71 -30.71
N GLU A 194 39.61 -6.78 -30.18
CA GLU A 194 38.92 -7.81 -30.99
C GLU A 194 38.06 -8.83 -30.22
N LYS A 195 37.65 -8.53 -28.98
CA LYS A 195 36.58 -9.27 -28.27
C LYS A 195 35.42 -8.37 -27.80
N ALA A 196 35.35 -7.15 -28.32
CA ALA A 196 34.50 -6.06 -27.83
C ALA A 196 33.18 -5.87 -28.60
N ALA A 197 32.67 -6.89 -29.29
CA ALA A 197 31.42 -6.75 -30.07
C ALA A 197 30.13 -7.03 -29.27
N ILE A 198 30.22 -7.54 -28.03
CA ILE A 198 29.03 -7.89 -27.21
C ILE A 198 28.89 -7.02 -25.94
N THR A 199 29.92 -6.25 -25.55
CA THR A 199 29.99 -5.60 -24.23
C THR A 199 29.68 -4.09 -24.20
N HIS A 200 29.46 -3.44 -25.36
CA HIS A 200 29.49 -1.96 -25.45
C HIS A 200 28.17 -1.20 -25.22
N ASN A 201 27.08 -1.84 -24.82
CA ASN A 201 25.77 -1.16 -24.66
C ASN A 201 25.26 -1.03 -23.20
N GLN A 202 26.11 -1.30 -22.19
CA GLN A 202 25.73 -1.21 -20.77
C GLN A 202 26.44 -0.11 -19.98
N SER A 203 27.47 0.54 -20.54
CA SER A 203 28.39 1.44 -19.82
C SER A 203 27.88 2.86 -19.55
N ASN A 204 26.71 3.26 -20.06
CA ASN A 204 26.17 4.63 -19.91
C ASN A 204 24.94 4.74 -18.99
N LEU A 205 24.65 3.72 -18.16
CA LEU A 205 23.52 3.79 -17.22
C LEU A 205 23.84 4.68 -16.01
N THR A 206 22.99 5.67 -15.74
CA THR A 206 23.00 6.40 -14.47
C THR A 206 21.99 5.81 -13.48
N PHE A 207 22.35 5.76 -12.21
CA PHE A 207 21.49 5.15 -11.19
C PHE A 207 21.48 5.87 -9.85
N ARG A 208 20.42 5.63 -9.06
CA ARG A 208 20.38 5.91 -7.62
C ARG A 208 19.94 4.69 -6.83
N VAL A 209 20.39 4.60 -5.59
CA VAL A 209 19.91 3.60 -4.62
C VAL A 209 19.01 4.30 -3.59
N SER A 210 17.80 3.76 -3.41
CA SER A 210 16.85 4.18 -2.40
C SER A 210 16.65 3.06 -1.39
N CYS A 211 17.12 3.30 -0.16
CA CYS A 211 17.09 2.29 0.89
C CYS A 211 15.99 2.57 1.92
N ARG A 212 15.40 1.50 2.44
CA ARG A 212 14.60 1.50 3.66
C ARG A 212 15.23 0.52 4.65
N CYS A 213 15.44 0.96 5.87
CA CYS A 213 15.91 0.12 6.96
C CYS A 213 14.87 0.15 8.08
N SER A 214 14.54 -1.00 8.65
CA SER A 214 13.63 -1.12 9.79
C SER A 214 14.11 -2.22 10.73
N GLY A 215 13.61 -2.21 11.96
CA GLY A 215 14.00 -3.22 12.95
C GLY A 215 15.43 -3.03 13.45
N THR A 216 16.13 -4.12 13.71
CA THR A 216 17.52 -4.14 14.19
C THR A 216 18.46 -3.43 13.22
N VAL A 217 18.28 -3.65 11.91
CA VAL A 217 19.07 -2.98 10.86
C VAL A 217 18.88 -1.47 10.93
N GLY A 218 17.64 -1.00 11.08
CA GLY A 218 17.33 0.43 11.16
C GLY A 218 17.87 1.12 12.42
N LYS A 219 18.11 0.37 13.50
CA LYS A 219 18.77 0.87 14.71
C LYS A 219 20.29 0.97 14.54
N ALA A 220 20.88 0.09 13.73
CA ALA A 220 22.33 0.00 13.56
C ALA A 220 22.87 0.85 12.39
N PHE A 221 22.06 1.08 11.36
CA PHE A 221 22.45 1.79 10.13
C PHE A 221 21.36 2.72 9.65
N SER A 222 21.77 3.91 9.22
CA SER A 222 20.93 4.80 8.44
C SER A 222 20.71 4.26 7.03
N ALA A 223 19.56 4.59 6.43
CA ALA A 223 19.28 4.27 5.03
C ALA A 223 20.32 4.86 4.07
N GLN A 224 20.91 6.01 4.41
CA GLN A 224 21.93 6.68 3.61
C GLN A 224 23.25 5.92 3.62
N GLU A 225 23.70 5.42 4.78
CA GLU A 225 24.89 4.57 4.89
C GLU A 225 24.74 3.30 4.05
N VAL A 226 23.59 2.63 4.16
CA VAL A 226 23.29 1.42 3.37
C VAL A 226 23.28 1.75 1.88
N GLY A 227 22.63 2.85 1.49
CA GLY A 227 22.59 3.32 0.10
C GLY A 227 23.97 3.60 -0.47
N LYS A 228 24.88 4.20 0.31
CA LYS A 228 26.26 4.47 -0.08
C LYS A 228 27.05 3.18 -0.32
N VAL A 229 26.93 2.20 0.58
CA VAL A 229 27.65 0.91 0.48
C VAL A 229 27.20 0.12 -0.74
N ILE A 230 25.88 0.01 -0.93
CA ILE A 230 25.29 -0.67 -2.09
C ILE A 230 25.64 0.06 -3.38
N GLY A 231 25.58 1.40 -3.38
CA GLY A 231 25.97 2.22 -4.52
C GLY A 231 27.42 2.01 -4.94
N ILE A 232 28.37 2.03 -4.01
CA ILE A 232 29.79 1.77 -4.29
C ILE A 232 29.98 0.37 -4.89
N ALA A 233 29.28 -0.64 -4.36
CA ALA A 233 29.38 -1.99 -4.85
C ALA A 233 28.80 -2.15 -6.27
N LEU A 234 27.68 -1.50 -6.58
CA LEU A 234 27.12 -1.45 -7.94
C LEU A 234 28.06 -0.75 -8.93
N MET A 235 28.69 0.36 -8.53
CA MET A 235 29.68 1.06 -9.36
C MET A 235 30.87 0.15 -9.67
N LYS A 236 31.39 -0.57 -8.67
CA LYS A 236 32.52 -1.49 -8.86
C LYS A 236 32.18 -2.69 -9.73
N GLN A 237 30.97 -3.24 -9.57
CA GLN A 237 30.59 -4.49 -10.23
C GLN A 237 30.10 -4.28 -11.67
N PHE A 238 29.38 -3.19 -11.94
CA PHE A 238 28.77 -2.95 -13.25
C PHE A 238 29.32 -1.71 -13.98
N GLY A 239 30.18 -0.92 -13.35
CA GLY A 239 30.73 0.30 -13.95
C GLY A 239 29.73 1.44 -14.13
N TRP A 240 28.54 1.36 -13.51
CA TRP A 240 27.51 2.40 -13.66
C TRP A 240 27.87 3.69 -12.94
N LYS A 241 27.28 4.81 -13.39
CA LYS A 241 27.51 6.14 -12.80
C LYS A 241 26.38 6.51 -11.83
N ALA A 242 26.72 6.94 -10.62
CA ALA A 242 25.71 7.43 -9.68
C ALA A 242 25.16 8.80 -10.10
N ASP A 243 23.84 8.95 -10.17
CA ASP A 243 23.13 10.23 -10.32
C ASP A 243 21.94 10.26 -9.35
N LEU A 244 22.05 11.09 -8.30
CA LEU A 244 21.02 11.18 -7.25
C LEU A 244 19.85 12.10 -7.63
N ARG A 245 19.99 12.91 -8.68
CA ARG A 245 19.01 13.93 -9.08
C ARG A 245 18.13 13.46 -10.23
N ASN A 246 18.73 12.94 -11.30
CA ASN A 246 18.02 12.49 -12.48
C ASN A 246 18.54 11.13 -13.02
N PRO A 247 18.43 10.07 -12.20
CA PRO A 247 18.89 8.74 -12.61
C PRO A 247 18.05 8.18 -13.76
N ASN A 248 18.66 7.38 -14.62
CA ASN A 248 17.92 6.51 -15.54
C ASN A 248 17.31 5.31 -14.80
N LEU A 249 18.01 4.79 -13.79
CA LEU A 249 17.61 3.61 -13.02
C LEU A 249 17.51 3.93 -11.52
N GLU A 250 16.37 3.60 -10.92
CA GLU A 250 16.24 3.58 -9.46
C GLU A 250 16.31 2.14 -8.96
N ILE A 251 17.12 1.91 -7.94
CA ILE A 251 17.22 0.62 -7.26
C ILE A 251 16.67 0.80 -5.86
N PHE A 252 15.66 0.02 -5.51
CA PHE A 252 15.08 -0.01 -4.19
C PHE A 252 15.63 -1.18 -3.39
N VAL A 253 16.03 -0.89 -2.15
CA VAL A 253 16.50 -1.89 -1.20
C VAL A 253 15.72 -1.73 0.10
N HIS A 254 15.16 -2.81 0.63
CA HIS A 254 14.60 -2.83 1.98
C HIS A 254 15.22 -3.95 2.80
N LEU A 255 15.88 -3.56 3.89
CA LEU A 255 16.45 -4.43 4.90
C LEU A 255 15.60 -4.37 6.18
N ASN A 256 15.13 -5.52 6.65
CA ASN A 256 14.42 -5.63 7.91
C ASN A 256 14.76 -6.94 8.63
N ASP A 257 14.11 -7.18 9.77
CA ASP A 257 14.37 -8.36 10.61
C ASP A 257 13.78 -9.67 10.04
N ILE A 258 13.03 -9.61 8.95
CA ILE A 258 12.32 -10.74 8.34
C ILE A 258 12.94 -11.12 6.99
N TYR A 259 13.41 -10.14 6.21
CA TYR A 259 14.00 -10.34 4.89
C TYR A 259 14.84 -9.15 4.44
N SER A 260 15.66 -9.40 3.42
CA SER A 260 16.33 -8.39 2.59
C SER A 260 15.77 -8.48 1.18
N VAL A 261 15.25 -7.38 0.64
CA VAL A 261 14.70 -7.33 -0.72
C VAL A 261 15.35 -6.24 -1.55
N VAL A 262 15.66 -6.58 -2.80
CA VAL A 262 16.18 -5.67 -3.82
C VAL A 262 15.26 -5.71 -5.05
N GLY A 263 14.90 -4.55 -5.58
CA GLY A 263 14.10 -4.46 -6.78
C GLY A 263 14.19 -3.12 -7.50
N ILE A 264 13.61 -3.07 -8.69
CA ILE A 264 13.54 -1.88 -9.53
C ILE A 264 12.11 -1.37 -9.51
N PRO A 265 11.83 -0.13 -9.07
CA PRO A 265 10.49 0.45 -9.19
C PRO A 265 10.05 0.43 -10.66
N VAL A 266 8.89 -0.18 -10.94
CA VAL A 266 8.36 -0.26 -12.32
C VAL A 266 7.88 1.12 -12.77
N PHE A 267 7.32 1.91 -11.86
CA PHE A 267 6.80 3.25 -12.12
C PHE A 267 7.50 4.29 -11.24
N ARG A 268 7.72 5.49 -11.82
CA ARG A 268 8.30 6.64 -11.12
C ARG A 268 7.37 7.13 -9.99
N VAL A 269 6.09 7.27 -10.31
CA VAL A 269 5.03 7.70 -9.38
C VAL A 269 4.39 6.46 -8.73
N PRO A 270 4.10 6.46 -7.41
CA PRO A 270 3.37 5.37 -6.77
C PRO A 270 2.04 5.05 -7.45
N LEU A 271 1.61 3.79 -7.43
CA LEU A 271 0.30 3.39 -7.93
C LEU A 271 -0.84 3.99 -7.10
N ALA A 272 -0.65 4.12 -5.79
CA ALA A 272 -1.62 4.77 -4.90
C ALA A 272 -1.86 6.25 -5.21
N SER A 273 -0.92 6.92 -5.89
CA SER A 273 -1.06 8.32 -6.32
C SER A 273 -1.94 8.39 -7.56
N ARG A 274 -3.24 8.64 -7.35
CA ARG A 274 -4.22 8.76 -8.44
C ARG A 274 -4.18 10.15 -9.04
N ALA A 275 -3.79 10.26 -10.32
CA ALA A 275 -3.76 11.54 -11.03
C ALA A 275 -5.13 12.25 -11.10
N TYR A 276 -6.22 11.49 -10.96
CA TYR A 276 -7.58 11.99 -10.99
C TYR A 276 -8.13 12.45 -9.62
N ILE A 277 -7.37 12.30 -8.53
CA ILE A 277 -7.73 12.83 -7.20
C ILE A 277 -6.89 14.08 -6.96
N LYS A 278 -7.53 15.26 -6.90
CA LYS A 278 -6.84 16.54 -6.68
C LYS A 278 -6.66 16.86 -5.20
N THR A 279 -7.71 16.63 -4.42
CA THR A 279 -7.74 16.92 -2.98
C THR A 279 -7.81 15.59 -2.25
N ALA A 280 -6.77 15.31 -1.46
CA ALA A 280 -6.64 14.03 -0.76
C ALA A 280 -7.64 13.93 0.40
N GLY A 281 -8.47 12.88 0.38
CA GLY A 281 -9.30 12.44 1.51
C GLY A 281 -8.77 11.13 2.08
N LEU A 282 -9.65 10.14 2.22
CA LEU A 282 -9.27 8.76 2.52
C LEU A 282 -8.25 8.25 1.50
N ARG A 283 -7.27 7.43 1.93
CA ARG A 283 -6.31 6.85 0.98
C ARG A 283 -7.05 6.04 -0.08
N SER A 284 -6.73 6.27 -1.35
CA SER A 284 -7.33 5.59 -2.51
C SER A 284 -7.26 4.06 -2.41
N THR A 285 -6.19 3.50 -1.85
CA THR A 285 -6.05 2.05 -1.64
C THR A 285 -7.05 1.50 -0.63
N ILE A 286 -7.36 2.24 0.44
CA ILE A 286 -8.37 1.87 1.44
C ILE A 286 -9.77 2.04 0.84
N ALA A 287 -10.02 3.17 0.17
CA ALA A 287 -11.28 3.44 -0.50
C ALA A 287 -11.64 2.34 -1.52
N TRP A 288 -10.68 1.93 -2.35
CA TRP A 288 -10.88 0.82 -3.28
C TRP A 288 -11.08 -0.52 -2.57
N ALA A 289 -10.33 -0.80 -1.50
CA ALA A 289 -10.50 -2.02 -0.72
C ALA A 289 -11.92 -2.13 -0.15
N MET A 290 -12.46 -1.05 0.42
CA MET A 290 -13.85 -0.99 0.89
C MET A 290 -14.85 -1.24 -0.25
N ALA A 291 -14.70 -0.55 -1.37
CA ALA A 291 -15.59 -0.74 -2.52
C ALA A 291 -15.54 -2.16 -3.10
N SER A 292 -14.36 -2.80 -3.09
CA SER A 292 -14.19 -4.18 -3.57
C SER A 292 -14.92 -5.23 -2.71
N LEU A 293 -15.13 -4.95 -1.41
CA LEU A 293 -15.88 -5.85 -0.52
C LEU A 293 -17.40 -5.74 -0.69
N ALA A 294 -17.86 -4.61 -1.24
CA ALA A 294 -19.27 -4.29 -1.33
C ALA A 294 -20.02 -5.08 -2.41
N GLU A 295 -19.31 -5.90 -3.22
CA GLU A 295 -19.90 -6.76 -4.26
C GLU A 295 -20.80 -5.97 -5.24
N ILE A 296 -20.33 -4.79 -5.66
CA ILE A 296 -21.10 -3.87 -6.51
C ILE A 296 -21.48 -4.53 -7.84
N LYS A 297 -22.77 -4.50 -8.15
CA LYS A 297 -23.35 -5.02 -9.40
C LYS A 297 -23.80 -3.89 -10.31
N ALA A 298 -23.81 -4.13 -11.62
CA ALA A 298 -24.36 -3.18 -12.58
C ALA A 298 -25.84 -2.86 -12.25
N GLY A 299 -26.21 -1.59 -12.37
CA GLY A 299 -27.53 -1.07 -12.03
C GLY A 299 -27.79 -0.87 -10.54
N ALA A 300 -26.85 -1.20 -9.64
CA ALA A 300 -27.02 -1.00 -8.21
C ALA A 300 -27.10 0.49 -7.82
N PHE A 301 -27.81 0.78 -6.74
CA PHE A 301 -27.78 2.06 -6.05
C PHE A 301 -26.80 2.00 -4.86
N VAL A 302 -25.66 2.68 -5.01
CA VAL A 302 -24.63 2.84 -3.98
C VAL A 302 -24.72 4.21 -3.30
N LEU A 303 -24.73 4.22 -1.97
CA LEU A 303 -24.75 5.43 -1.14
C LEU A 303 -23.50 5.51 -0.25
N ASP A 304 -22.89 6.69 -0.18
CA ASP A 304 -21.97 7.05 0.91
C ASP A 304 -22.59 8.25 1.67
N PRO A 305 -23.23 8.03 2.83
CA PRO A 305 -23.98 9.08 3.51
C PRO A 305 -23.10 10.05 4.32
N MET A 306 -21.79 9.84 4.32
CA MET A 306 -20.77 10.72 4.92
C MET A 306 -19.55 10.78 4.00
N CYS A 307 -19.77 11.20 2.75
CA CYS A 307 -18.82 11.01 1.67
C CYS A 307 -17.53 11.84 1.79
N GLY A 308 -17.51 12.87 2.63
CA GLY A 308 -16.36 13.78 2.75
C GLY A 308 -15.97 14.34 1.38
N LEU A 309 -14.70 14.12 1.00
CA LEU A 309 -14.15 14.49 -0.32
C LEU A 309 -14.49 13.52 -1.46
N GLY A 310 -15.43 12.58 -1.25
CA GLY A 310 -15.97 11.68 -2.25
C GLY A 310 -15.03 10.55 -2.71
N THR A 311 -13.93 10.28 -2.00
CA THR A 311 -12.87 9.38 -2.49
C THR A 311 -13.33 7.93 -2.65
N ILE A 312 -14.21 7.44 -1.76
CA ILE A 312 -14.80 6.09 -1.84
C ILE A 312 -15.61 5.94 -3.13
N LEU A 313 -16.59 6.83 -3.33
CA LEU A 313 -17.43 6.82 -4.54
C LEU A 313 -16.62 7.02 -5.80
N LEU A 314 -15.58 7.84 -5.76
CA LEU A 314 -14.71 8.10 -6.90
C LEU A 314 -13.93 6.85 -7.32
N GLU A 315 -13.31 6.12 -6.38
CA GLU A 315 -12.65 4.84 -6.69
C GLU A 315 -13.68 3.80 -7.17
N ALA A 316 -14.87 3.73 -6.55
CA ALA A 316 -15.93 2.81 -6.95
C ALA A 316 -16.41 3.08 -8.38
N ALA A 317 -16.77 4.32 -8.71
CA ALA A 317 -17.29 4.68 -10.04
C ALA A 317 -16.24 4.53 -11.16
N LYS A 318 -14.95 4.63 -10.85
CA LYS A 318 -13.89 4.30 -11.81
C LYS A 318 -13.78 2.80 -12.10
N GLU A 319 -14.21 1.96 -11.18
CA GLU A 319 -14.12 0.51 -11.28
C GLU A 319 -15.43 -0.12 -11.78
N TRP A 320 -16.58 0.40 -11.35
CA TRP A 320 -17.92 -0.03 -11.74
C TRP A 320 -18.72 1.15 -12.32
N PRO A 321 -18.57 1.46 -13.63
CA PRO A 321 -19.14 2.67 -14.23
C PRO A 321 -20.65 2.65 -14.48
N ASP A 322 -21.28 1.47 -14.46
CA ASP A 322 -22.69 1.24 -14.76
C ASP A 322 -23.52 1.11 -13.48
N VAL A 323 -23.35 2.06 -12.56
CA VAL A 323 -23.90 2.06 -11.20
C VAL A 323 -24.36 3.48 -10.85
N TYR A 324 -25.41 3.59 -10.03
CA TYR A 324 -25.89 4.88 -9.52
C TYR A 324 -25.23 5.19 -8.18
N TYR A 325 -24.52 6.31 -8.12
CA TYR A 325 -23.76 6.71 -6.93
C TYR A 325 -24.30 8.01 -6.35
N VAL A 326 -24.57 8.00 -5.05
CA VAL A 326 -24.95 9.20 -4.29
C VAL A 326 -24.00 9.35 -3.10
N GLY A 327 -23.42 10.54 -2.95
CA GLY A 327 -22.69 10.96 -1.77
C GLY A 327 -23.48 11.99 -0.98
N ALA A 328 -23.52 11.86 0.33
CA ALA A 328 -24.06 12.89 1.21
C ALA A 328 -23.04 13.32 2.25
N ASP A 329 -23.06 14.61 2.61
CA ASP A 329 -22.29 15.13 3.73
C ASP A 329 -22.97 16.38 4.29
N VAL A 330 -22.78 16.66 5.58
CA VAL A 330 -23.31 17.87 6.23
C VAL A 330 -22.47 19.11 5.92
N SER A 331 -21.21 18.92 5.54
CA SER A 331 -20.23 19.98 5.39
C SER A 331 -20.14 20.50 3.95
N ASP A 332 -20.44 21.79 3.76
CA ASP A 332 -20.28 22.46 2.46
C ASP A 332 -18.84 22.36 1.92
N SER A 333 -17.83 22.47 2.80
CA SER A 333 -16.43 22.42 2.38
C SER A 333 -16.01 21.03 1.92
N GLN A 334 -16.55 19.97 2.53
CA GLN A 334 -16.33 18.60 2.07
C GLN A 334 -16.97 18.37 0.71
N LEU A 335 -18.26 18.75 0.54
CA LEU A 335 -18.97 18.60 -0.73
C LEU A 335 -18.35 19.42 -1.85
N LEU A 336 -17.84 20.62 -1.57
CA LEU A 336 -17.11 21.43 -2.55
C LEU A 336 -15.83 20.72 -3.00
N GLY A 337 -15.04 20.20 -2.05
CA GLY A 337 -13.84 19.43 -2.36
C GLY A 337 -14.13 18.11 -3.08
N ALA A 338 -15.26 17.46 -2.78
CA ALA A 338 -15.76 16.31 -3.52
C ALA A 338 -16.10 16.70 -4.96
N CYS A 339 -16.84 17.79 -5.17
CA CYS A 339 -17.17 18.30 -6.50
C CYS A 339 -15.92 18.58 -7.35
N ASP A 340 -14.87 19.19 -6.76
CA ASP A 340 -13.59 19.42 -7.44
C ASP A 340 -12.90 18.11 -7.86
N ASN A 341 -12.93 17.10 -6.99
CA ASN A 341 -12.41 15.77 -7.29
C ASN A 341 -13.22 15.06 -8.38
N LEU A 342 -14.55 15.12 -8.33
CA LEU A 342 -15.44 14.56 -9.35
C LEU A 342 -15.20 15.22 -10.72
N GLN A 343 -15.05 16.54 -10.75
CA GLN A 343 -14.73 17.27 -11.96
C GLN A 343 -13.37 16.87 -12.52
N ALA A 344 -12.35 16.76 -11.66
CA ALA A 344 -11.01 16.32 -12.06
C ALA A 344 -10.99 14.88 -12.63
N ALA A 345 -11.83 14.01 -12.08
CA ALA A 345 -11.96 12.63 -12.52
C ALA A 345 -12.89 12.44 -13.73
N GLY A 346 -13.63 13.48 -14.15
CA GLY A 346 -14.65 13.39 -15.20
C GLY A 346 -15.86 12.54 -14.79
N LEU A 347 -16.27 12.62 -13.52
CA LEU A 347 -17.37 11.83 -12.93
C LEU A 347 -18.51 12.68 -12.38
N LYS A 348 -18.56 13.97 -12.72
CA LYS A 348 -19.60 14.90 -12.23
C LYS A 348 -21.02 14.44 -12.61
N ASP A 349 -21.17 13.83 -13.77
CA ASP A 349 -22.46 13.33 -14.28
C ASP A 349 -22.76 11.88 -13.82
N LYS A 350 -21.87 11.29 -13.00
CA LYS A 350 -21.96 9.89 -12.54
C LYS A 350 -22.21 9.76 -11.04
N ILE A 351 -21.87 10.79 -10.26
CA ILE A 351 -21.99 10.79 -8.80
C ILE A 351 -22.78 12.04 -8.41
N GLU A 352 -23.94 11.83 -7.79
CA GLU A 352 -24.76 12.91 -7.23
C GLU A 352 -24.30 13.24 -5.81
N LEU A 353 -24.30 14.52 -5.45
CA LEU A 353 -23.90 15.00 -4.12
C LEU A 353 -25.06 15.71 -3.42
N LEU A 354 -25.33 15.32 -2.18
CA LEU A 354 -26.43 15.84 -1.36
C LEU A 354 -25.90 16.47 -0.07
N LYS A 355 -26.38 17.67 0.26
CA LYS A 355 -26.11 18.31 1.54
C LYS A 355 -27.17 17.91 2.57
N VAL A 356 -26.94 16.80 3.26
CA VAL A 356 -27.88 16.25 4.25
C VAL A 356 -27.15 15.57 5.39
N SER A 357 -27.85 15.38 6.51
CA SER A 357 -27.32 14.62 7.64
C SER A 357 -27.61 13.13 7.48
N VAL A 358 -26.63 12.30 7.84
CA VAL A 358 -26.75 10.83 7.82
C VAL A 358 -27.87 10.30 8.72
N ILE A 359 -28.28 11.03 9.76
CA ILE A 359 -29.39 10.65 10.65
C ILE A 359 -30.78 11.10 10.14
N GLY A 360 -30.85 11.65 8.94
CA GLY A 360 -32.09 12.12 8.31
C GLY A 360 -31.96 12.14 6.80
N LEU A 361 -31.74 10.96 6.21
CA LEU A 361 -31.55 10.82 4.78
C LEU A 361 -32.89 10.99 4.06
N PRO A 362 -33.00 11.84 3.02
CA PRO A 362 -34.23 12.06 2.27
C PRO A 362 -34.50 10.92 1.26
N LEU A 363 -34.27 9.67 1.70
CA LEU A 363 -34.43 8.46 0.90
C LEU A 363 -35.50 7.56 1.53
N PRO A 364 -36.37 6.93 0.71
CA PRO A 364 -37.32 5.94 1.21
C PRO A 364 -36.60 4.78 1.90
N SER A 365 -37.30 4.13 2.81
CA SER A 365 -36.81 2.87 3.38
C SER A 365 -36.59 1.84 2.28
N GLU A 366 -35.56 1.01 2.43
CA GLU A 366 -35.23 -0.09 1.52
C GLU A 366 -35.01 0.32 0.05
N SER A 367 -34.55 1.54 -0.20
CA SER A 367 -34.29 2.06 -1.54
C SER A 367 -32.86 1.81 -2.04
N VAL A 368 -31.90 1.66 -1.13
CA VAL A 368 -30.46 1.57 -1.43
C VAL A 368 -30.00 0.10 -1.47
N ASP A 369 -29.19 -0.26 -2.46
CA ASP A 369 -28.59 -1.61 -2.57
C ASP A 369 -27.37 -1.77 -1.65
N ILE A 370 -26.52 -0.74 -1.63
CA ILE A 370 -25.18 -0.81 -1.05
C ILE A 370 -24.88 0.51 -0.33
N ILE A 371 -24.35 0.42 0.89
CA ILE A 371 -23.80 1.58 1.61
C ILE A 371 -22.30 1.36 1.82
N ILE A 372 -21.46 2.33 1.47
CA ILE A 372 -20.01 2.29 1.72
C ILE A 372 -19.60 3.61 2.33
N SER A 373 -19.04 3.62 3.54
CA SER A 373 -18.76 4.89 4.23
C SER A 373 -17.60 4.81 5.21
N ASP A 374 -16.83 5.90 5.29
CA ASP A 374 -15.82 6.13 6.32
C ASP A 374 -16.45 6.93 7.47
N ILE A 375 -16.76 6.23 8.57
CA ILE A 375 -17.46 6.87 9.69
C ILE A 375 -16.48 7.80 10.43
N PRO A 376 -16.73 9.12 10.48
CA PRO A 376 -15.79 10.08 11.04
C PRO A 376 -15.50 9.79 12.52
N PHE A 377 -14.24 9.91 12.91
CA PHE A 377 -13.77 9.62 14.27
C PHE A 377 -12.99 10.80 14.88
N GLY A 378 -12.91 10.84 16.23
CA GLY A 378 -12.02 11.72 16.99
C GLY A 378 -12.70 12.92 17.70
N LYS A 379 -11.93 13.62 18.56
CA LYS A 379 -12.40 14.68 19.47
C LYS A 379 -13.18 15.84 18.81
N LYS A 380 -13.04 16.04 17.49
CA LYS A 380 -13.76 17.07 16.72
C LYS A 380 -15.20 16.67 16.41
N PHE A 381 -15.52 15.38 16.39
CA PHE A 381 -16.86 14.84 16.16
C PHE A 381 -17.33 14.15 17.43
N LYS A 382 -18.22 14.80 18.19
CA LYS A 382 -18.82 14.24 19.43
C LYS A 382 -19.85 13.15 19.10
N LEU A 383 -19.44 12.10 18.38
CA LEU A 383 -20.31 11.06 17.82
C LEU A 383 -20.62 9.91 18.80
N GLY A 384 -20.37 10.10 20.10
CA GLY A 384 -20.43 9.03 21.09
C GLY A 384 -21.83 8.47 21.39
N LYS A 385 -22.88 9.26 21.16
CA LYS A 385 -24.28 8.82 21.26
C LYS A 385 -24.90 8.50 19.88
N ASP A 386 -24.17 8.72 18.81
CA ASP A 386 -24.75 8.92 17.47
C ASP A 386 -24.47 7.76 16.50
N ILE A 387 -23.51 6.87 16.81
CA ILE A 387 -23.24 5.70 15.95
C ILE A 387 -24.46 4.77 15.80
N LYS A 388 -25.27 4.60 16.85
CA LYS A 388 -26.49 3.78 16.79
C LYS A 388 -27.52 4.42 15.86
N SER A 389 -27.75 5.73 15.97
CA SER A 389 -28.66 6.48 15.12
C SER A 389 -28.22 6.44 13.65
N ILE A 390 -26.91 6.56 13.40
CA ILE A 390 -26.32 6.42 12.07
C ILE A 390 -26.60 5.03 11.49
N LEU A 391 -26.31 3.98 12.27
CA LEU A 391 -26.54 2.60 11.82
C LEU A 391 -28.03 2.30 11.61
N GLN A 392 -28.92 2.82 12.46
CA GLN A 392 -30.37 2.70 12.30
C GLN A 392 -30.85 3.35 11.00
N GLU A 393 -30.37 4.55 10.69
CA GLU A 393 -30.77 5.25 9.47
C GLU A 393 -30.19 4.60 8.22
N MET A 394 -28.95 4.10 8.28
CA MET A 394 -28.37 3.26 7.23
C MET A 394 -29.16 1.96 7.03
N GLU A 395 -29.52 1.27 8.11
CA GLU A 395 -30.35 0.06 8.07
C GLU A 395 -31.74 0.35 7.47
N ARG A 396 -32.34 1.50 7.80
CA ARG A 396 -33.65 1.90 7.28
C ARG A 396 -33.64 2.01 5.76
N VAL A 397 -32.68 2.74 5.19
CA VAL A 397 -32.62 2.98 3.74
C VAL A 397 -32.09 1.79 2.95
N LEU A 398 -31.32 0.89 3.57
CA LEU A 398 -30.79 -0.31 2.92
C LEU A 398 -31.90 -1.34 2.67
N ARG A 399 -31.97 -1.88 1.46
CA ARG A 399 -32.89 -2.99 1.15
C ARG A 399 -32.49 -4.28 1.83
N VAL A 400 -33.44 -5.19 2.03
CA VAL A 400 -33.14 -6.53 2.51
C VAL A 400 -32.22 -7.26 1.52
N GLY A 401 -31.20 -7.94 2.05
CA GLY A 401 -30.11 -8.53 1.25
C GLY A 401 -29.06 -7.53 0.80
N GLY A 402 -29.25 -6.23 1.04
CA GLY A 402 -28.28 -5.17 0.77
C GLY A 402 -27.03 -5.29 1.64
N THR A 403 -25.95 -4.64 1.19
CA THR A 403 -24.62 -4.73 1.82
C THR A 403 -24.19 -3.38 2.38
N ILE A 404 -23.61 -3.37 3.58
CA ILE A 404 -22.95 -2.19 4.15
C ILE A 404 -21.46 -2.49 4.31
N VAL A 405 -20.59 -1.58 3.86
CA VAL A 405 -19.15 -1.61 4.15
C VAL A 405 -18.73 -0.34 4.89
N LEU A 406 -18.29 -0.48 6.14
CA LEU A 406 -17.93 0.65 7.00
C LEU A 406 -16.45 0.62 7.38
N LEU A 407 -15.81 1.79 7.36
CA LEU A 407 -14.52 1.98 8.03
C LEU A 407 -14.77 2.55 9.43
N LEU A 408 -14.35 1.81 10.45
CA LEU A 408 -14.56 2.15 11.85
C LEU A 408 -13.22 2.31 12.58
N SER A 409 -13.12 3.32 13.43
CA SER A 409 -11.98 3.46 14.35
C SER A 409 -11.98 2.35 15.42
N GLU A 410 -10.85 2.16 16.08
CA GLU A 410 -10.73 1.26 17.22
C GLU A 410 -11.69 1.64 18.38
N ASP A 411 -11.99 2.92 18.55
CA ASP A 411 -12.97 3.39 19.54
C ASP A 411 -14.40 3.00 19.18
N HIS A 412 -14.76 3.09 17.88
CA HIS A 412 -16.07 2.66 17.40
C HIS A 412 -16.23 1.15 17.53
N HIS A 413 -15.18 0.40 17.18
CA HIS A 413 -15.11 -1.05 17.34
C HIS A 413 -15.36 -1.47 18.79
N ARG A 414 -14.67 -0.85 19.75
CA ARG A 414 -14.87 -1.13 21.18
C ARG A 414 -16.29 -0.82 21.64
N ARG A 415 -16.84 0.33 21.28
CA ARG A 415 -18.21 0.71 21.68
C ARG A 415 -19.30 -0.19 21.10
N LEU A 416 -19.10 -0.70 19.89
CA LEU A 416 -20.02 -1.68 19.31
C LEU A 416 -20.00 -3.00 20.08
N LYS A 417 -18.87 -3.35 20.72
CA LYS A 417 -18.77 -4.50 21.63
C LYS A 417 -19.34 -4.20 23.02
N ASP A 418 -18.96 -3.07 23.62
CA ASP A 418 -19.32 -2.73 25.01
C ASP A 418 -20.82 -2.45 25.21
N CYS A 419 -21.57 -2.10 24.15
CA CYS A 419 -23.01 -1.89 24.23
C CYS A 419 -23.80 -3.17 24.61
N GLU A 420 -23.16 -4.34 24.62
CA GLU A 420 -23.76 -5.60 25.05
C GLU A 420 -23.87 -5.71 26.58
N GLU A 421 -22.86 -5.28 27.36
CA GLU A 421 -22.83 -5.49 28.81
C GLU A 421 -23.88 -4.67 29.57
N SER A 422 -24.33 -3.55 29.00
CA SER A 422 -25.34 -2.67 29.61
C SER A 422 -26.80 -3.13 29.39
N SER A 423 -27.03 -4.20 28.63
CA SER A 423 -28.37 -4.64 28.20
C SER A 423 -28.95 -5.83 28.99
N ILE A 424 -28.22 -6.36 29.96
CA ILE A 424 -28.69 -7.47 30.81
C ILE A 424 -29.10 -6.91 32.18
N PRO A 425 -30.38 -6.97 32.58
CA PRO A 425 -30.75 -6.72 33.97
C PRO A 425 -30.12 -7.83 34.81
N LEU A 426 -29.15 -7.46 35.65
CA LEU A 426 -28.63 -8.32 36.72
C LEU A 426 -29.79 -8.63 37.68
N ASN A 427 -30.49 -9.73 37.42
CA ASN A 427 -31.30 -10.39 38.43
C ASN A 427 -30.37 -11.28 39.25
N SER A 428 -30.24 -10.90 40.51
CA SER A 428 -29.52 -11.60 41.56
C SER A 428 -30.13 -12.99 41.81
N LYS A 429 -29.27 -14.01 41.88
CA LYS A 429 -29.25 -14.97 43.00
C LYS A 429 -28.01 -15.86 42.94
N ASN A 430 -27.30 -15.84 44.06
CA ASN A 430 -26.15 -16.65 44.40
C ASN A 430 -26.41 -18.16 44.25
N SER A 431 -25.38 -18.90 43.82
CA SER A 431 -24.84 -20.00 44.63
C SER A 431 -23.42 -20.36 44.18
N TYR A 432 -22.51 -20.31 45.15
CA TYR A 432 -21.13 -20.75 45.12
C TYR A 432 -20.99 -22.24 44.72
N THR A 433 -19.90 -22.59 44.05
CA THR A 433 -18.93 -23.59 44.55
C THR A 433 -17.63 -23.56 43.73
N ASP A 434 -16.54 -23.32 44.46
CA ASP A 434 -15.14 -23.44 44.04
C ASP A 434 -14.77 -24.90 43.71
N GLU A 435 -13.96 -25.15 42.67
CA GLU A 435 -12.51 -25.43 42.82
C GLU A 435 -11.83 -25.91 41.51
N PRO A 436 -10.50 -25.77 41.40
CA PRO A 436 -9.73 -25.81 40.14
C PRO A 436 -9.03 -27.15 39.88
N GLY A 437 -8.83 -27.51 38.60
CA GLY A 437 -8.20 -28.79 38.27
C GLY A 437 -7.51 -28.90 36.91
N ILE A 438 -6.19 -28.69 36.93
CA ILE A 438 -5.17 -29.50 36.21
C ILE A 438 -5.03 -29.30 34.68
N LYS A 439 -3.96 -28.58 34.34
CA LYS A 439 -3.19 -28.71 33.09
C LYS A 439 -2.74 -30.16 32.89
N LYS A 440 -2.96 -30.73 31.70
CA LYS A 440 -2.18 -31.87 31.23
C LYS A 440 -1.79 -31.66 29.76
N CYS A 441 -0.51 -31.33 29.57
CA CYS A 441 0.18 -31.46 28.30
C CYS A 441 0.34 -32.95 27.97
N LEU A 442 0.00 -33.35 26.74
CA LEU A 442 0.60 -34.51 26.09
C LEU A 442 0.87 -34.17 24.62
N ASN A 443 2.15 -34.21 24.26
CA ASN A 443 2.64 -34.25 22.90
C ASN A 443 2.38 -35.65 22.33
N LEU A 444 2.03 -35.74 21.04
CA LEU A 444 2.37 -36.89 20.22
C LEU A 444 2.75 -36.41 18.81
N GLU A 445 3.75 -37.08 18.27
CA GLU A 445 4.66 -36.67 17.21
C GLU A 445 4.07 -36.69 15.78
N GLU A 446 4.72 -35.83 15.00
CA GLU A 446 4.87 -35.71 13.55
C GLU A 446 4.36 -36.84 12.64
N THR A 447 3.58 -36.44 11.64
CA THR A 447 3.77 -36.90 10.26
C THR A 447 3.59 -35.75 9.28
N THR A 448 4.49 -35.75 8.31
CA THR A 448 4.85 -34.71 7.33
C THR A 448 3.75 -34.44 6.30
N GLY A 449 3.47 -33.15 6.04
CA GLY A 449 2.62 -32.69 4.95
C GLY A 449 2.69 -31.17 4.79
N LEU A 450 3.06 -30.71 3.59
CA LEU A 450 3.47 -29.35 3.25
C LEU A 450 2.33 -28.31 3.21
N SER A 451 2.64 -27.11 3.72
CA SER A 451 2.17 -25.77 3.30
C SER A 451 0.65 -25.46 3.26
N GLU A 452 0.05 -25.23 4.42
CA GLU A 452 -1.21 -24.46 4.59
C GLU A 452 -1.16 -23.43 5.74
N THR A 453 -0.01 -23.26 6.39
CA THR A 453 0.11 -22.67 7.73
C THR A 453 -0.04 -21.13 7.79
N GLU A 454 -0.06 -20.41 6.67
CA GLU A 454 -0.13 -18.93 6.69
C GLU A 454 -1.51 -18.36 6.30
N LEU A 455 -2.33 -19.09 5.53
CA LEU A 455 -3.74 -18.73 5.31
C LEU A 455 -4.52 -18.79 6.63
N SER A 456 -4.22 -19.79 7.47
CA SER A 456 -4.87 -20.02 8.75
C SER A 456 -4.66 -18.89 9.75
N SER A 457 -3.53 -18.18 9.73
CA SER A 457 -3.25 -17.08 10.67
C SER A 457 -4.12 -15.84 10.43
N PHE A 458 -4.41 -15.55 9.15
CA PHE A 458 -5.23 -14.40 8.76
C PHE A 458 -6.72 -14.73 8.86
N GLU A 459 -7.12 -15.92 8.40
CA GLU A 459 -8.46 -16.44 8.62
C GLU A 459 -8.77 -16.52 10.12
N ALA A 460 -7.83 -16.98 10.97
CA ALA A 460 -7.99 -16.96 12.42
C ALA A 460 -8.18 -15.54 12.97
N SER A 461 -7.44 -14.53 12.47
CA SER A 461 -7.61 -13.14 12.93
C SER A 461 -8.95 -12.51 12.49
N ASN A 462 -9.45 -12.86 11.30
CA ASN A 462 -10.75 -12.43 10.82
C ASN A 462 -11.87 -13.14 11.58
N GLN A 463 -11.71 -14.45 11.81
CA GLN A 463 -12.63 -15.29 12.55
C GLN A 463 -12.72 -14.85 14.01
N GLU A 464 -11.60 -14.53 14.67
CA GLU A 464 -11.60 -14.00 16.03
C GLU A 464 -12.22 -12.58 16.12
N CYS A 465 -12.13 -11.78 15.05
CA CYS A 465 -12.85 -10.51 14.96
C CYS A 465 -14.38 -10.72 14.84
N LEU A 466 -14.80 -11.68 14.02
CA LEU A 466 -16.20 -12.00 13.72
C LEU A 466 -16.92 -12.74 14.87
N GLU A 467 -16.26 -13.69 15.54
CA GLU A 467 -16.82 -14.49 16.64
C GLU A 467 -17.19 -13.66 17.87
N LYS A 468 -16.68 -12.43 17.96
CA LYS A 468 -16.96 -11.47 19.05
C LYS A 468 -17.97 -10.39 18.63
N MET A 469 -18.82 -10.63 17.61
CA MET A 469 -19.75 -9.63 17.09
C MET A 469 -21.19 -10.11 17.03
N SER A 470 -22.09 -9.37 17.69
CA SER A 470 -23.53 -9.51 17.52
C SER A 470 -24.06 -8.71 16.32
N PRO A 471 -25.18 -9.14 15.73
CA PRO A 471 -25.95 -8.34 14.77
C PRO A 471 -26.42 -7.01 15.38
N PHE A 472 -26.43 -5.94 14.58
CA PHE A 472 -27.08 -4.69 14.93
C PHE A 472 -28.43 -4.60 14.24
N GLY A 473 -29.53 -4.71 14.99
CA GLY A 473 -30.86 -4.83 14.37
C GLY A 473 -30.88 -6.03 13.41
N SER A 474 -31.18 -5.77 12.14
CA SER A 474 -31.18 -6.77 11.07
C SER A 474 -29.83 -6.89 10.35
N LEU A 475 -28.82 -6.07 10.70
CA LEU A 475 -27.50 -6.09 10.08
C LEU A 475 -26.62 -7.19 10.70
N VAL A 476 -26.29 -8.19 9.89
CA VAL A 476 -25.45 -9.32 10.29
C VAL A 476 -24.02 -9.08 9.81
N PRO A 477 -22.99 -9.12 10.68
CA PRO A 477 -21.60 -9.02 10.28
C PRO A 477 -21.19 -10.22 9.43
N VAL A 478 -20.46 -9.97 8.34
CA VAL A 478 -20.02 -10.99 7.37
C VAL A 478 -18.50 -11.08 7.33
N GLU A 479 -17.82 -9.93 7.27
CA GLU A 479 -16.36 -9.87 7.21
C GLU A 479 -15.82 -8.68 8.04
N CYS A 480 -14.64 -8.85 8.62
CA CYS A 480 -13.91 -7.83 9.37
C CYS A 480 -12.44 -7.86 8.97
N TYR A 481 -11.87 -6.70 8.63
CA TYR A 481 -10.45 -6.57 8.29
C TYR A 481 -9.81 -5.43 9.09
N LYS A 482 -8.78 -5.74 9.90
CA LYS A 482 -7.97 -4.71 10.56
C LYS A 482 -7.02 -4.08 9.54
N VAL A 483 -7.07 -2.77 9.38
CA VAL A 483 -6.23 -1.99 8.46
C VAL A 483 -5.56 -0.82 9.16
N SER A 484 -4.40 -0.39 8.68
CA SER A 484 -3.72 0.80 9.22
C SER A 484 -3.92 2.02 8.33
N LEU A 485 -4.35 3.12 8.92
CA LEU A 485 -4.45 4.43 8.27
C LEU A 485 -3.13 5.23 8.37
N GLY A 486 -2.10 4.62 8.97
CA GLY A 486 -0.76 5.16 9.13
C GLY A 486 -0.40 5.38 10.59
N LYS A 487 -1.04 6.37 11.23
CA LYS A 487 -0.85 6.66 12.66
C LYS A 487 -1.79 5.85 13.57
N THR A 488 -2.97 5.54 13.07
CA THR A 488 -4.02 4.78 13.78
C THR A 488 -4.38 3.54 13.00
N ASP A 489 -4.89 2.54 13.72
CA ASP A 489 -5.54 1.39 13.12
C ASP A 489 -7.06 1.63 13.03
N ALA A 490 -7.69 0.95 12.09
CA ALA A 490 -9.10 0.97 11.81
C ALA A 490 -9.55 -0.43 11.35
N PHE A 491 -10.86 -0.61 11.23
CA PHE A 491 -11.46 -1.86 10.83
C PHE A 491 -12.41 -1.62 9.67
N ILE A 492 -12.28 -2.38 8.58
CA ILE A 492 -13.26 -2.44 7.51
C ILE A 492 -14.25 -3.54 7.86
N TYR A 493 -15.49 -3.16 8.11
CA TYR A 493 -16.60 -4.08 8.38
C TYR A 493 -17.47 -4.24 7.17
N LYS A 494 -17.92 -5.46 6.93
CA LYS A 494 -18.97 -5.78 5.97
C LYS A 494 -20.16 -6.37 6.72
N TYR A 495 -21.33 -5.80 6.51
CA TYR A 495 -22.60 -6.30 7.01
C TYR A 495 -23.54 -6.63 5.85
N LYS A 496 -24.45 -7.57 6.06
CA LYS A 496 -25.62 -7.80 5.20
C LYS A 496 -26.89 -7.60 6.00
N LYS A 497 -27.89 -6.93 5.41
CA LYS A 497 -29.22 -6.83 6.03
C LYS A 497 -29.98 -8.13 5.81
N SER A 498 -30.23 -8.84 6.91
CA SER A 498 -31.07 -10.03 6.93
C SER A 498 -32.55 -9.65 6.79
N HIS A 499 -33.38 -10.62 6.38
CA HIS A 499 -34.81 -10.50 6.62
C HIS A 499 -35.00 -10.46 8.13
N SER A 500 -35.57 -9.38 8.66
CA SER A 500 -36.10 -9.41 10.02
C SER A 500 -37.08 -10.58 10.09
N SER A 501 -36.75 -11.63 10.83
CA SER A 501 -37.75 -12.57 11.29
C SER A 501 -38.69 -11.76 12.17
N ALA A 502 -39.89 -11.47 11.67
CA ALA A 502 -40.93 -10.84 12.44
C ALA A 502 -41.04 -11.55 13.80
N LEU A 503 -40.59 -10.85 14.85
CA LEU A 503 -40.79 -11.21 16.24
C LEU A 503 -42.03 -10.47 16.73
#